data_AF-A0A918IBP1-F1
#
_entry.id   AF-A0A918IBP1-F1
#
_cell.length_a   1.000
_cell.length_b   1.000
_cell.length_c   1.000
_cell.angle_alpha   90.00
_cell.angle_beta   90.00
_cell.angle_gamma   90.00
#
_symmetry.space_group_name_H-M   'P 1'
#
loop_
_entity.id
_entity.type
_entity.pdbx_description
1 polymer ?
#
loop_
_entity_poly.entity_id
_entity_poly.type
_entity_poly.pdbx_seq_one_letter_code
_entity_poly.pdbx_strand_id
1 'polypeptide(L)'
;MDRADSVTVGVLGSYGGRNVGDEAILTALLDRVRAGRPETRFVVFSRDPGHTRRVHPDVEVAGWEGLCREGVSAYLRRLSALVLGGGGILYDTEARRCLRMARTAQDLDVPVFTYAVGAGPLTDEVDCARVRPVLSDAVEVTVRDEESKLVLEAAGLTRPVSVTADPALLLAPGDQGGELLRAEAVPRGVRLVGMSVREPGRAAEHLDEDGYHQLLAGVGDFLVHRLDAHIVFVSMERGDIRHAHAVASRMASADRCTVLRGDYAPQQVLDIVAPAGPRRRHAAALSDLRRALRHPAAAPALRGQGLRLRPADRRARPARGDPGDDGAAAGGSGPSVGRAARSGRRHGRAYGTAAASGGRDR
;
A
#
# COMPACT_ATOMS: atom_id res chain seq x y z
N MET A 1 14.54 23.10 -30.89
CA MET A 1 14.52 21.90 -30.03
C MET A 1 13.29 22.01 -29.15
N ASP A 2 12.14 21.63 -29.67
CA ASP A 2 10.87 21.75 -28.97
C ASP A 2 10.78 20.73 -27.83
N ARG A 3 10.38 21.22 -26.65
CA ARG A 3 10.09 20.43 -25.44
C ARG A 3 8.80 19.62 -25.65
N ALA A 4 8.85 18.58 -26.45
CA ALA A 4 7.88 17.49 -26.36
C ALA A 4 8.26 16.62 -25.14
N ASP A 5 7.27 16.18 -24.37
CA ASP A 5 7.31 15.00 -23.48
C ASP A 5 7.72 15.11 -21.99
N SER A 6 7.72 16.28 -21.34
CA SER A 6 7.87 16.28 -19.87
C SER A 6 6.53 15.96 -19.17
N VAL A 7 6.34 14.70 -18.77
CA VAL A 7 5.18 14.25 -17.96
C VAL A 7 5.36 14.72 -16.52
N THR A 8 4.34 15.37 -15.95
CA THR A 8 4.33 15.77 -14.53
C THR A 8 3.32 14.93 -13.77
N VAL A 9 3.77 14.13 -12.82
CA VAL A 9 2.91 13.25 -12.01
C VAL A 9 2.75 13.83 -10.61
N GLY A 10 1.52 14.05 -10.19
CA GLY A 10 1.21 14.35 -8.80
C GLY A 10 1.14 13.06 -7.99
N VAL A 11 1.71 13.07 -6.78
CA VAL A 11 1.69 11.93 -5.87
C VAL A 11 1.08 12.36 -4.55
N LEU A 12 -0.02 11.72 -4.16
CA LEU A 12 -0.76 12.02 -2.94
C LEU A 12 -0.89 10.77 -2.08
N GLY A 13 -0.64 10.90 -0.78
CA GLY A 13 -0.76 9.83 0.22
C GLY A 13 -0.51 10.37 1.62
N SER A 14 -0.18 9.51 2.58
CA SER A 14 0.18 9.89 3.97
C SER A 14 1.59 10.49 4.12
N TYR A 15 2.18 10.96 3.02
CA TYR A 15 3.57 11.39 2.94
C TYR A 15 3.87 12.68 3.71
N GLY A 16 5.10 12.80 4.22
CA GLY A 16 5.47 13.88 5.14
C GLY A 16 4.98 13.67 6.58
N GLY A 17 4.34 12.54 6.88
CA GLY A 17 3.93 12.16 8.24
C GLY A 17 5.07 11.68 9.14
N ARG A 18 6.31 11.60 8.62
CA ARG A 18 7.49 11.05 9.31
C ARG A 18 7.32 9.59 9.76
N ASN A 19 6.49 8.84 9.02
CA ASN A 19 6.36 7.40 9.10
C ASN A 19 7.31 6.77 8.08
N VAL A 20 8.22 5.93 8.54
CA VAL A 20 9.23 5.25 7.71
C VAL A 20 8.58 4.36 6.65
N GLY A 21 7.46 3.71 6.97
CA GLY A 21 6.71 2.88 6.02
C GLY A 21 6.08 3.71 4.90
N ASP A 22 5.43 4.82 5.20
CA ASP A 22 4.86 5.71 4.17
C ASP A 22 5.96 6.34 3.30
N GLU A 23 7.09 6.72 3.90
CA GLU A 23 8.24 7.21 3.14
C GLU A 23 8.87 6.10 2.29
N ALA A 24 8.85 4.84 2.73
CA ALA A 24 9.27 3.68 1.92
C ALA A 24 8.39 3.52 0.67
N ILE A 25 7.06 3.65 0.83
CA ILE A 25 6.09 3.60 -0.26
C ILE A 25 6.36 4.73 -1.25
N LEU A 26 6.56 5.96 -0.77
CA LEU A 26 6.88 7.11 -1.63
C LEU A 26 8.17 6.87 -2.40
N THR A 27 9.25 6.51 -1.71
CA THR A 27 10.56 6.24 -2.31
C THR A 27 10.44 5.20 -3.42
N ALA A 28 9.83 4.06 -3.11
CA ALA A 28 9.66 2.97 -4.06
C ALA A 28 8.79 3.39 -5.27
N LEU A 29 7.73 4.17 -5.06
CA LEU A 29 6.88 4.70 -6.13
C LEU A 29 7.68 5.60 -7.07
N LEU A 30 8.41 6.58 -6.52
CA LEU A 30 9.22 7.52 -7.30
C LEU A 30 10.29 6.79 -8.12
N ASP A 31 11.05 5.90 -7.48
CA ASP A 31 12.08 5.09 -8.14
C ASP A 31 11.49 4.22 -9.25
N ARG A 32 10.33 3.61 -8.99
CA ARG A 32 9.66 2.73 -9.94
C ARG A 32 9.23 3.47 -11.20
N VAL A 33 8.67 4.67 -11.03
CA VAL A 33 8.24 5.51 -12.16
C VAL A 33 9.46 6.00 -12.93
N ARG A 34 10.51 6.49 -12.25
CA ARG A 34 11.75 6.96 -12.89
C ARG A 34 12.47 5.85 -13.64
N ALA A 35 12.50 4.63 -13.12
CA ALA A 35 13.06 3.47 -13.81
C ALA A 35 12.32 3.12 -15.12
N GLY A 36 11.05 3.51 -15.25
CA GLY A 36 10.28 3.36 -16.49
C GLY A 36 10.32 4.60 -17.40
N ARG A 37 10.41 5.79 -16.81
CA ARG A 37 10.40 7.11 -17.47
C ARG A 37 11.26 8.11 -16.69
N PRO A 38 12.56 8.19 -16.97
CA PRO A 38 13.51 9.02 -16.21
C PRO A 38 13.17 10.52 -16.19
N GLU A 39 12.60 11.04 -17.28
CA GLU A 39 12.24 12.47 -17.45
C GLU A 39 10.97 12.88 -16.69
N THR A 40 10.37 11.99 -15.91
CA THR A 40 9.14 12.28 -15.16
C THR A 40 9.43 13.29 -14.05
N ARG A 41 8.69 14.40 -14.06
CA ARG A 41 8.68 15.35 -12.94
C ARG A 41 7.62 14.93 -11.93
N PHE A 42 7.90 15.10 -10.64
CA PHE A 42 6.97 14.80 -9.58
C PHE A 42 6.57 16.05 -8.81
N VAL A 43 5.29 16.11 -8.44
CA VAL A 43 4.77 17.00 -7.41
C VAL A 43 4.25 16.12 -6.28
N VAL A 44 4.96 16.10 -5.14
CA VAL A 44 4.54 15.34 -3.96
C VAL A 44 3.70 16.22 -3.06
N PHE A 45 2.47 15.79 -2.80
CA PHE A 45 1.58 16.43 -1.84
C PHE A 45 1.89 15.91 -0.44
N SER A 46 2.47 16.77 0.39
CA SER A 46 3.05 16.40 1.70
C SER A 46 2.37 17.11 2.87
N ARG A 47 2.29 16.41 4.01
CA ARG A 47 1.86 16.95 5.32
C ARG A 47 2.95 17.83 5.97
N ASP A 48 4.22 17.49 5.78
CA ASP A 48 5.39 18.28 6.20
C ASP A 48 6.31 18.52 4.99
N PRO A 49 6.07 19.60 4.22
CA PRO A 49 6.89 19.91 3.05
C PRO A 49 8.37 20.10 3.36
N GLY A 50 8.72 20.55 4.56
CA GLY A 50 10.10 20.73 4.99
C GLY A 50 10.83 19.40 5.21
N HIS A 51 10.15 18.41 5.78
CA HIS A 51 10.66 17.04 5.87
C HIS A 51 10.77 16.40 4.48
N THR A 52 9.71 16.40 3.68
CA THR A 52 9.72 15.74 2.37
C THR A 52 10.79 16.31 1.43
N ARG A 53 11.03 17.64 1.41
CA ARG A 53 12.13 18.23 0.60
C ARG A 53 13.53 17.79 1.04
N ARG A 54 13.71 17.48 2.33
CA ARG A 54 15.01 17.00 2.83
C ARG A 54 15.27 15.55 2.45
N VAL A 55 14.22 14.71 2.47
CA VAL A 55 14.30 13.29 2.13
C VAL A 55 14.33 13.08 0.61
N HIS A 56 13.52 13.85 -0.12
CA HIS A 56 13.38 13.81 -1.58
C HIS A 56 13.70 15.19 -2.19
N PRO A 57 15.00 15.55 -2.32
CA PRO A 57 15.39 16.88 -2.80
C PRO A 57 15.14 17.09 -4.30
N ASP A 58 14.84 16.02 -5.04
CA ASP A 58 14.71 16.00 -6.50
C ASP A 58 13.23 16.02 -6.98
N VAL A 59 12.29 16.29 -6.08
CA VAL A 59 10.86 16.44 -6.40
C VAL A 59 10.33 17.84 -6.02
N GLU A 60 9.33 18.33 -6.76
CA GLU A 60 8.55 19.48 -6.32
C GLU A 60 7.66 19.04 -5.15
N VAL A 61 7.62 19.81 -4.06
CA VAL A 61 6.83 19.47 -2.86
C VAL A 61 5.81 20.55 -2.59
N ALA A 62 4.54 20.14 -2.57
CA ALA A 62 3.41 21.00 -2.26
C ALA A 62 2.80 20.60 -0.92
N GLY A 63 2.72 21.56 0.01
CA GLY A 63 1.85 21.41 1.17
C GLY A 63 0.40 21.55 0.74
N TRP A 64 -0.47 20.65 1.17
CA TRP A 64 -1.88 20.68 0.79
C TRP A 64 -2.82 20.92 1.98
N GLU A 65 -2.33 20.74 3.21
CA GLU A 65 -3.09 21.06 4.41
C GLU A 65 -3.33 22.56 4.51
N GLY A 66 -4.58 22.94 4.77
CA GLY A 66 -4.98 24.35 4.92
C GLY A 66 -5.10 25.14 3.61
N LEU A 67 -4.82 24.54 2.45
CA LEU A 67 -5.03 25.22 1.16
C LEU A 67 -6.51 25.32 0.79
N CYS A 68 -6.91 26.48 0.27
CA CYS A 68 -8.18 26.63 -0.40
C CYS A 68 -8.20 25.86 -1.74
N ARG A 69 -9.40 25.67 -2.30
CA ARG A 69 -9.58 24.92 -3.55
C ARG A 69 -8.77 25.52 -4.70
N GLU A 70 -8.64 26.84 -4.76
CA GLU A 70 -7.89 27.56 -5.78
C GLU A 70 -6.39 27.24 -5.70
N GLY A 71 -5.83 27.20 -4.49
CA GLY A 71 -4.43 26.86 -4.25
C GLY A 71 -4.11 25.43 -4.68
N VAL A 72 -4.97 24.47 -4.32
CA VAL A 72 -4.82 23.07 -4.76
C VAL A 72 -4.96 22.95 -6.29
N SER A 73 -5.95 23.63 -6.88
CA SER A 73 -6.21 23.59 -8.32
C SER A 73 -5.03 24.10 -9.15
N ALA A 74 -4.26 25.08 -8.66
CA ALA A 74 -3.07 25.59 -9.35
C ALA A 74 -2.00 24.51 -9.55
N TYR A 75 -1.78 23.64 -8.56
CA TYR A 75 -0.90 22.48 -8.71
C TYR A 75 -1.51 21.44 -9.64
N LEU A 76 -2.78 21.10 -9.44
CA LEU A 76 -3.45 20.03 -10.18
C LEU A 76 -3.51 20.29 -11.69
N ARG A 77 -3.78 21.54 -12.14
CA ARG A 77 -3.86 21.88 -13.58
C ARG A 77 -2.58 21.61 -14.36
N ARG A 78 -1.43 21.50 -13.68
CA ARG A 78 -0.11 21.27 -14.29
C ARG A 78 0.19 19.78 -14.43
N LEU A 79 -0.62 18.91 -13.83
CA LEU A 79 -0.37 17.48 -13.76
C LEU A 79 -0.88 16.78 -15.01
N SER A 80 -0.09 15.83 -15.50
CA SER A 80 -0.50 14.87 -16.52
C SER A 80 -1.29 13.71 -15.92
N ALA A 81 -1.10 13.42 -14.63
CA ALA A 81 -1.83 12.44 -13.86
C ALA A 81 -1.67 12.69 -12.35
N LEU A 82 -2.66 12.27 -11.56
CA LEU A 82 -2.57 12.19 -10.10
C LEU A 82 -2.57 10.72 -9.67
N VAL A 83 -1.57 10.32 -8.91
CA VAL A 83 -1.49 8.99 -8.28
C VAL A 83 -1.82 9.13 -6.80
N LEU A 84 -2.91 8.49 -6.39
CA LEU A 84 -3.17 8.18 -4.98
C LEU A 84 -2.26 7.01 -4.63
N GLY A 85 -1.09 7.34 -4.07
CA GLY A 85 -0.07 6.39 -3.69
C GLY A 85 -0.51 5.54 -2.49
N GLY A 86 0.19 4.43 -2.31
CA GLY A 86 -0.17 3.39 -1.34
C GLY A 86 -0.13 3.85 0.11
N GLY A 87 -0.37 2.90 1.01
CA GLY A 87 -0.55 3.15 2.44
C GLY A 87 -2.04 3.16 2.80
N GLY A 88 -2.33 3.14 4.10
CA GLY A 88 -3.71 3.26 4.57
C GLY A 88 -4.17 4.71 4.38
N ILE A 89 -4.93 4.99 3.32
CA ILE A 89 -5.43 6.35 3.04
C ILE A 89 -6.94 6.41 2.83
N LEU A 90 -7.59 5.25 2.67
CA LEU A 90 -9.04 5.14 2.48
C LEU A 90 -9.69 4.49 3.71
N TYR A 91 -9.79 5.25 4.80
CA TYR A 91 -10.59 4.91 5.98
C TYR A 91 -11.35 6.14 6.46
N ASP A 92 -12.34 5.93 7.32
CA ASP A 92 -13.21 7.00 7.83
C ASP A 92 -12.41 8.21 8.33
N THR A 93 -12.91 9.43 8.07
CA THR A 93 -12.26 10.73 8.35
C THR A 93 -11.09 11.09 7.43
N GLU A 94 -10.11 10.21 7.24
CA GLU A 94 -8.91 10.52 6.44
C GLU A 94 -9.19 10.45 4.93
N ALA A 95 -10.05 9.51 4.49
CA ALA A 95 -10.45 9.37 3.10
C ALA A 95 -10.98 10.68 2.51
N ARG A 96 -11.72 11.47 3.30
CA ARG A 96 -12.30 12.76 2.87
C ARG A 96 -11.28 13.69 2.27
N ARG A 97 -10.07 13.74 2.82
CA ARG A 97 -9.01 14.66 2.40
C ARG A 97 -8.47 14.26 1.04
N CYS A 98 -8.06 13.00 0.90
CA CYS A 98 -7.52 12.44 -0.34
C CYS A 98 -8.55 12.48 -1.47
N LEU A 99 -9.81 12.12 -1.19
CA LEU A 99 -10.88 12.10 -2.17
C LEU A 99 -11.27 13.49 -2.67
N ARG A 100 -11.16 14.55 -1.84
CA ARG A 100 -11.39 15.93 -2.31
C ARG A 100 -10.36 16.36 -3.34
N MET A 101 -9.10 16.01 -3.13
CA MET A 101 -8.03 16.33 -4.09
C MET A 101 -8.20 15.52 -5.38
N ALA A 102 -8.49 14.21 -5.24
CA ALA A 102 -8.78 13.35 -6.38
C ALA A 102 -9.98 13.85 -7.20
N ARG A 103 -11.07 14.23 -6.54
CA ARG A 103 -12.24 14.80 -7.22
C ARG A 103 -11.92 16.11 -7.92
N THR A 104 -11.17 17.00 -7.27
CA THR A 104 -10.75 18.27 -7.89
C THR A 104 -9.86 18.02 -9.10
N ALA A 105 -9.02 16.98 -9.08
CA ALA A 105 -8.22 16.58 -10.23
C ALA A 105 -9.11 16.09 -11.38
N GLN A 106 -10.10 15.24 -11.10
CA GLN A 106 -11.07 14.76 -12.08
C GLN A 106 -11.91 15.90 -12.69
N ASP A 107 -12.37 16.85 -11.86
CA ASP A 107 -13.10 18.03 -12.33
C ASP A 107 -12.25 18.95 -13.24
N LEU A 108 -10.92 18.80 -13.21
CA LEU A 108 -9.94 19.51 -14.05
C LEU A 108 -9.43 18.63 -15.20
N ASP A 109 -10.10 17.51 -15.49
CA ASP A 109 -9.72 16.51 -16.51
C ASP A 109 -8.34 15.87 -16.29
N VAL A 110 -7.82 15.90 -15.05
CA VAL A 110 -6.57 15.23 -14.68
C VAL A 110 -6.88 13.77 -14.33
N PRO A 111 -6.29 12.78 -15.03
CA PRO A 111 -6.57 11.37 -14.77
C PRO A 111 -6.04 10.96 -13.39
N VAL A 112 -6.89 10.28 -12.62
CA VAL A 112 -6.56 9.77 -11.28
C VAL A 112 -6.31 8.26 -11.33
N PHE A 113 -5.25 7.82 -10.68
CA PHE A 113 -4.92 6.41 -10.48
C PHE A 113 -4.78 6.11 -9.00
N THR A 114 -5.15 4.91 -8.55
CA THR A 114 -4.71 4.42 -7.24
C THR A 114 -3.59 3.41 -7.41
N TYR A 115 -2.57 3.49 -6.55
CA TYR A 115 -1.45 2.56 -6.56
C TYR A 115 -1.30 1.89 -5.20
N ALA A 116 -1.74 0.64 -5.11
CA ALA A 116 -1.63 -0.19 -3.90
C ALA A 116 -2.18 0.49 -2.64
N VAL A 117 -3.34 1.13 -2.73
CA VAL A 117 -3.95 1.80 -1.57
C VAL A 117 -4.48 0.78 -0.58
N GLY A 118 -4.26 1.03 0.70
CA GLY A 118 -4.93 0.32 1.79
C GLY A 118 -6.27 0.98 2.10
N ALA A 119 -7.31 0.16 2.23
CA ALA A 119 -8.62 0.58 2.70
C ALA A 119 -8.91 -0.07 4.06
N GLY A 120 -9.17 0.76 5.06
CA GLY A 120 -9.50 0.35 6.44
C GLY A 120 -10.88 0.90 6.78
N PRO A 121 -11.49 0.57 7.95
CA PRO A 121 -12.94 0.60 8.09
C PRO A 121 -13.55 1.86 7.47
N LEU A 122 -14.32 1.63 6.40
CA LEU A 122 -15.12 2.60 5.69
C LEU A 122 -16.56 2.30 6.08
N THR A 123 -16.95 2.79 7.26
CA THR A 123 -18.27 2.52 7.86
C THR A 123 -19.15 3.76 7.86
N ASP A 124 -18.55 4.95 7.74
CA ASP A 124 -19.27 6.21 7.61
C ASP A 124 -19.92 6.32 6.23
N GLU A 125 -21.24 6.51 6.20
CA GLU A 125 -22.02 6.56 4.95
C GLU A 125 -21.59 7.71 4.04
N VAL A 126 -21.15 8.83 4.62
CA VAL A 126 -20.67 10.00 3.85
C VAL A 126 -19.35 9.69 3.18
N ASP A 127 -18.45 8.97 3.84
CA ASP A 127 -17.17 8.55 3.28
C ASP A 127 -17.36 7.49 2.21
N CYS A 128 -18.22 6.51 2.44
CA CYS A 128 -18.63 5.54 1.42
C CYS A 128 -19.21 6.22 0.17
N ALA A 129 -20.12 7.19 0.35
CA ALA A 129 -20.74 7.93 -0.73
C ALA A 129 -19.73 8.77 -1.54
N ARG A 130 -18.62 9.20 -0.94
CA ARG A 130 -17.54 9.94 -1.61
C ARG A 130 -16.54 9.04 -2.33
N VAL A 131 -16.22 7.88 -1.75
CA VAL A 131 -15.30 6.90 -2.34
C VAL A 131 -15.82 6.41 -3.68
N ARG A 132 -17.12 6.07 -3.75
CA ARG A 132 -17.76 5.49 -4.94
C ARG A 132 -17.52 6.28 -6.23
N PRO A 133 -17.96 7.54 -6.36
CA PRO A 133 -17.82 8.29 -7.61
C PRO A 133 -16.36 8.54 -7.96
N VAL A 134 -15.52 8.91 -6.98
CA VAL A 134 -14.11 9.22 -7.22
C VAL A 134 -13.36 7.99 -7.74
N LEU A 135 -13.54 6.82 -7.12
CA LEU A 135 -12.88 5.60 -7.59
C LEU A 135 -13.54 5.02 -8.85
N SER A 136 -14.84 5.22 -9.06
CA SER A 136 -15.50 4.84 -10.32
C SER A 136 -14.94 5.63 -11.51
N ASP A 137 -14.67 6.92 -11.31
CA ASP A 137 -14.12 7.82 -12.34
C ASP A 137 -12.59 7.72 -12.47
N ALA A 138 -11.91 6.94 -11.62
CA ALA A 138 -10.46 6.72 -11.72
C ALA A 138 -10.10 5.95 -13.01
N VAL A 139 -8.89 6.12 -13.52
CA VAL A 139 -8.43 5.33 -14.69
C VAL A 139 -8.20 3.89 -14.27
N GLU A 140 -7.51 3.68 -13.15
CA GLU A 140 -7.22 2.37 -12.59
C GLU A 140 -7.31 2.40 -11.07
N VAL A 141 -7.85 1.33 -10.50
CA VAL A 141 -7.95 1.15 -9.05
C VAL A 141 -7.19 -0.11 -8.66
N THR A 142 -6.11 0.09 -7.93
CA THR A 142 -5.31 -0.97 -7.33
C THR A 142 -5.22 -0.82 -5.82
N VAL A 143 -5.25 -1.95 -5.11
CA VAL A 143 -5.14 -2.04 -3.64
C VAL A 143 -4.02 -3.00 -3.24
N ARG A 144 -3.51 -2.89 -2.02
CA ARG A 144 -2.34 -3.66 -1.57
C ARG A 144 -2.64 -5.06 -1.03
N ASP A 145 -3.90 -5.33 -0.70
CA ASP A 145 -4.35 -6.58 -0.06
C ASP A 145 -5.83 -6.86 -0.39
N GLU A 146 -6.25 -8.12 -0.22
CA GLU A 146 -7.63 -8.55 -0.52
C GLU A 146 -8.64 -7.94 0.48
N GLU A 147 -8.24 -7.67 1.72
CA GLU A 147 -9.09 -7.03 2.73
C GLU A 147 -9.51 -5.63 2.26
N SER A 148 -8.57 -4.83 1.77
CA SER A 148 -8.82 -3.51 1.22
C SER A 148 -9.78 -3.55 0.03
N LYS A 149 -9.67 -4.57 -0.84
CA LYS A 149 -10.61 -4.76 -1.95
C LYS A 149 -12.01 -5.03 -1.43
N LEU A 150 -12.16 -5.95 -0.48
CA LEU A 150 -13.45 -6.27 0.14
C LEU A 150 -14.08 -5.05 0.82
N VAL A 151 -13.27 -4.20 1.47
CA VAL A 151 -13.74 -2.93 2.07
C VAL A 151 -14.31 -2.01 1.00
N LEU A 152 -13.64 -1.85 -0.16
CA LEU A 152 -14.14 -1.00 -1.25
C LEU A 152 -15.41 -1.58 -1.91
N GLU A 153 -15.49 -2.90 -2.06
CA GLU A 153 -16.69 -3.59 -2.58
C GLU A 153 -17.87 -3.43 -1.61
N ALA A 154 -17.65 -3.62 -0.31
CA ALA A 154 -18.65 -3.40 0.74
C ALA A 154 -19.08 -1.92 0.80
N ALA A 155 -18.14 -1.00 0.58
CA ALA A 155 -18.43 0.41 0.44
C ALA A 155 -19.23 0.72 -0.84
N GLY A 156 -19.49 -0.24 -1.73
CA GLY A 156 -20.37 -0.15 -2.91
C GLY A 156 -19.66 0.20 -4.22
N LEU A 157 -18.34 0.01 -4.30
CA LEU A 157 -17.59 0.15 -5.56
C LEU A 157 -17.87 -1.06 -6.46
N THR A 158 -18.36 -0.82 -7.69
CA THR A 158 -18.79 -1.89 -8.62
C THR A 158 -17.81 -2.16 -9.76
N ARG A 159 -16.75 -1.36 -9.88
CA ARG A 159 -15.73 -1.54 -10.92
C ARG A 159 -14.69 -2.60 -10.55
N PRO A 160 -13.92 -3.10 -11.52
CA PRO A 160 -12.77 -3.96 -11.24
C PRO A 160 -11.72 -3.24 -10.37
N VAL A 161 -11.28 -3.94 -9.32
CA VAL A 161 -10.18 -3.55 -8.42
C VAL A 161 -9.09 -4.62 -8.54
N SER A 162 -7.85 -4.20 -8.83
CA SER A 162 -6.71 -5.12 -8.90
C SER A 162 -5.95 -5.14 -7.59
N VAL A 163 -5.63 -6.33 -7.08
CA VAL A 163 -4.77 -6.49 -5.90
C VAL A 163 -3.32 -6.60 -6.35
N THR A 164 -2.43 -5.82 -5.75
CA THR A 164 -0.98 -5.81 -5.99
C THR A 164 -0.23 -5.86 -4.65
N ALA A 165 1.07 -6.12 -4.67
CA ALA A 165 1.92 -6.00 -3.48
C ALA A 165 2.09 -4.53 -3.03
N ASP A 166 2.30 -4.33 -1.73
CA ASP A 166 2.65 -3.02 -1.15
C ASP A 166 3.96 -2.49 -1.77
N PRO A 167 4.03 -1.23 -2.23
CA PRO A 167 5.22 -0.68 -2.88
C PRO A 167 6.45 -0.66 -1.98
N ALA A 168 6.31 -0.61 -0.65
CA ALA A 168 7.43 -0.67 0.27
C ALA A 168 8.28 -1.94 0.09
N LEU A 169 7.66 -3.04 -0.40
CA LEU A 169 8.36 -4.30 -0.70
C LEU A 169 9.28 -4.22 -1.93
N LEU A 170 9.18 -3.16 -2.73
CA LEU A 170 10.07 -2.90 -3.87
C LEU A 170 11.32 -2.13 -3.48
N LEU A 171 11.40 -1.62 -2.24
CA LEU A 171 12.56 -0.91 -1.75
C LEU A 171 13.78 -1.84 -1.76
N ALA A 172 14.85 -1.41 -2.41
CA ALA A 172 16.09 -2.18 -2.47
C ALA A 172 16.88 -1.99 -1.16
N PRO A 173 17.34 -3.07 -0.53
CA PRO A 173 18.28 -2.95 0.58
C PRO A 173 19.61 -2.39 0.08
N GLY A 174 20.22 -1.52 0.87
CA GLY A 174 21.63 -1.18 0.84
C GLY A 174 22.46 -2.13 1.72
N ASP A 175 23.63 -1.64 2.15
CA ASP A 175 24.64 -2.39 2.89
C ASP A 175 25.08 -1.69 4.20
N GLN A 176 24.37 -0.65 4.62
CA GLN A 176 24.80 0.22 5.74
C GLN A 176 24.42 -0.34 7.12
N GLY A 177 23.58 -1.38 7.20
CA GLY A 177 22.96 -1.84 8.44
C GLY A 177 23.96 -2.18 9.55
N GLY A 178 25.06 -2.86 9.21
CA GLY A 178 26.11 -3.19 10.17
C GLY A 178 26.92 -1.99 10.67
N GLU A 179 26.92 -0.88 9.94
CA GLU A 179 27.54 0.38 10.35
C GLU A 179 26.60 1.18 11.25
N LEU A 180 25.33 1.24 10.89
CA LEU A 180 24.29 1.94 11.66
C LEU A 180 24.09 1.28 13.03
N LEU A 181 24.00 -0.05 13.08
CA LEU A 181 23.93 -0.81 14.34
C LEU A 181 25.15 -0.55 15.24
N ARG A 182 26.35 -0.44 14.65
CA ARG A 182 27.57 -0.08 15.39
C ARG A 182 27.51 1.33 15.97
N ALA A 183 27.02 2.31 15.20
CA ALA A 183 26.91 3.69 15.64
C ALA A 183 25.98 3.83 16.86
N GLU A 184 25.00 2.93 16.97
CA GLU A 184 24.06 2.84 18.10
C GLU A 184 24.56 1.93 19.24
N ALA A 185 25.83 1.48 19.18
CA ALA A 185 26.45 0.59 20.15
C ALA A 185 25.71 -0.75 20.34
N VAL A 186 25.04 -1.25 19.30
CA VAL A 186 24.42 -2.59 19.32
C VAL A 186 25.53 -3.65 19.35
N PRO A 187 25.50 -4.63 20.27
CA PRO A 187 26.53 -5.64 20.41
C PRO A 187 26.67 -6.54 19.18
N ARG A 188 27.90 -7.02 18.95
CA ARG A 188 28.27 -7.91 17.85
C ARG A 188 28.38 -9.36 18.31
N GLY A 189 28.25 -10.29 17.37
CA GLY A 189 28.43 -11.72 17.63
C GLY A 189 27.29 -12.34 18.44
N VAL A 190 26.25 -11.58 18.75
CA VAL A 190 25.04 -12.03 19.45
C VAL A 190 23.87 -12.11 18.46
N ARG A 191 22.87 -12.92 18.81
CA ARG A 191 21.64 -12.99 18.04
C ARG A 191 20.83 -11.71 18.26
N LEU A 192 20.48 -11.01 17.18
CA LEU A 192 19.64 -9.82 17.26
C LEU A 192 18.17 -10.17 16.99
N VAL A 193 17.27 -9.56 17.74
CA VAL A 193 15.82 -9.58 17.44
C VAL A 193 15.34 -8.15 17.37
N GLY A 194 14.88 -7.74 16.18
CA GLY A 194 14.26 -6.43 15.98
C GLY A 194 12.84 -6.41 16.53
N MET A 195 12.49 -5.37 17.28
CA MET A 195 11.14 -5.16 17.82
C MET A 195 10.66 -3.75 17.50
N SER A 196 9.56 -3.63 16.76
CA SER A 196 8.88 -2.35 16.54
C SER A 196 7.68 -2.27 17.46
N VAL A 197 7.58 -1.20 18.25
CA VAL A 197 6.53 -1.04 19.27
C VAL A 197 5.77 0.25 19.03
N ARG A 198 4.44 0.18 19.18
CA ARG A 198 3.51 1.30 19.05
C ARG A 198 2.49 1.32 20.18
N GLU A 199 1.60 2.30 20.17
CA GLU A 199 0.38 2.28 20.95
C GLU A 199 -0.46 1.01 20.69
N PRO A 200 -1.29 0.56 21.66
CA PRO A 200 -2.18 -0.58 21.47
C PRO A 200 -3.11 -0.36 20.27
N GLY A 201 -3.00 -1.24 19.28
CA GLY A 201 -3.91 -1.26 18.12
C GLY A 201 -5.12 -2.15 18.35
N ARG A 202 -5.91 -2.38 17.29
CA ARG A 202 -7.11 -3.26 17.33
C ARG A 202 -6.84 -4.67 17.87
N ALA A 203 -5.64 -5.21 17.61
CA ALA A 203 -5.25 -6.53 18.10
C ALA A 203 -5.03 -6.60 19.62
N ALA A 204 -4.96 -5.44 20.29
CA ALA A 204 -4.73 -5.32 21.73
C ALA A 204 -5.72 -4.33 22.37
N GLU A 205 -6.92 -4.18 21.78
CA GLU A 205 -7.92 -3.17 22.21
C GLU A 205 -8.42 -3.33 23.66
N HIS A 206 -8.24 -4.51 24.25
CA HIS A 206 -8.62 -4.81 25.63
C HIS A 206 -7.51 -4.51 26.65
N LEU A 207 -6.32 -4.12 26.19
CA LEU A 207 -5.20 -3.78 27.05
C LEU A 207 -5.08 -2.26 27.12
N ASP A 208 -4.90 -1.75 28.35
CA ASP A 208 -4.39 -0.40 28.51
C ASP A 208 -2.92 -0.32 28.09
N GLU A 209 -2.41 0.90 27.96
CA GLU A 209 -1.05 1.12 27.47
C GLU A 209 0.01 0.45 28.37
N ASP A 210 -0.17 0.52 29.69
CA ASP A 210 0.76 -0.08 30.66
C ASP A 210 0.76 -1.61 30.57
N GLY A 211 -0.41 -2.25 30.56
CA GLY A 211 -0.54 -3.69 30.41
C GLY A 211 0.00 -4.19 29.06
N TYR A 212 -0.19 -3.41 28.00
CA TYR A 212 0.41 -3.70 26.70
C TYR A 212 1.94 -3.64 26.74
N HIS A 213 2.53 -2.61 27.35
CA HIS A 213 3.99 -2.52 27.51
C HIS A 213 4.54 -3.64 28.38
N GLN A 214 3.84 -4.00 29.45
CA GLN A 214 4.22 -5.12 30.33
C GLN A 214 4.22 -6.46 29.58
N LEU A 215 3.21 -6.70 28.73
CA LEU A 215 3.15 -7.88 27.89
C LEU A 215 4.34 -7.95 26.93
N LEU A 216 4.62 -6.86 26.22
CA LEU A 216 5.75 -6.80 25.28
C LEU A 216 7.11 -6.93 25.99
N ALA A 217 7.24 -6.41 27.21
CA ALA A 217 8.44 -6.59 28.02
C ALA A 217 8.65 -8.07 28.36
N GLY A 218 7.59 -8.77 28.77
CA GLY A 218 7.62 -10.22 29.00
C GLY A 218 7.98 -11.02 27.74
N VAL A 219 7.50 -10.60 26.57
CA VAL A 219 7.91 -11.19 25.28
C VAL A 219 9.40 -10.93 25.01
N GLY A 220 9.87 -9.71 25.25
CA GLY A 220 11.29 -9.34 25.13
C GLY A 220 12.17 -10.19 26.03
N ASP A 221 11.84 -10.31 27.31
CA ASP A 221 12.55 -11.15 28.28
C ASP A 221 12.53 -12.63 27.86
N PHE A 222 11.39 -13.14 27.42
CA PHE A 222 11.29 -14.51 26.91
C PHE A 222 12.26 -14.73 25.74
N LEU A 223 12.33 -13.81 24.78
CA LEU A 223 13.23 -13.92 23.63
C LEU A 223 14.69 -13.83 24.03
N VAL A 224 15.05 -12.95 24.96
CA VAL A 224 16.41 -12.87 25.52
C VAL A 224 16.81 -14.21 26.13
N HIS A 225 16.00 -14.75 27.04
CA HIS A 225 16.34 -15.99 27.76
C HIS A 225 16.30 -17.23 26.86
N ARG A 226 15.31 -17.31 25.96
CA ARG A 226 15.10 -18.51 25.13
C ARG A 226 16.08 -18.61 23.97
N LEU A 227 16.47 -17.46 23.40
CA LEU A 227 17.27 -17.41 22.18
C LEU A 227 18.68 -16.87 22.40
N ASP A 228 19.04 -16.51 23.64
CA ASP A 228 20.24 -15.73 23.98
C ASP A 228 20.38 -14.51 23.06
N ALA A 229 19.26 -13.79 22.92
CA ALA A 229 19.16 -12.67 21.99
C ALA A 229 19.45 -11.32 22.66
N HIS A 230 19.74 -10.32 21.84
CA HIS A 230 19.73 -8.92 22.19
C HIS A 230 18.59 -8.24 21.43
N ILE A 231 17.70 -7.56 22.16
CA ILE A 231 16.53 -6.90 21.57
C ILE A 231 16.95 -5.55 21.01
N VAL A 232 16.61 -5.28 19.76
CA VAL A 232 16.85 -3.99 19.11
C VAL A 232 15.51 -3.36 18.81
N PHE A 233 15.15 -2.30 19.54
CA PHE A 233 13.92 -1.58 19.27
C PHE A 233 14.10 -0.66 18.05
N VAL A 234 13.30 -0.90 17.02
CA VAL A 234 13.32 -0.16 15.75
C VAL A 234 12.05 0.67 15.65
N SER A 235 12.19 2.00 15.66
CA SER A 235 11.07 2.93 15.57
C SER A 235 10.69 3.22 14.12
N MET A 236 9.40 3.13 13.80
CA MET A 236 8.87 3.43 12.47
C MET A 236 8.29 4.84 12.38
N GLU A 237 7.97 5.45 13.52
CA GLU A 237 7.62 6.86 13.70
C GLU A 237 8.36 7.44 14.91
N ARG A 238 8.44 8.78 14.99
CA ARG A 238 9.06 9.46 16.14
C ARG A 238 8.37 9.14 17.47
N GLY A 239 7.06 8.90 17.45
CA GLY A 239 6.29 8.54 18.64
C GLY A 239 6.68 7.18 19.22
N ASP A 240 7.09 6.23 18.36
CA ASP A 240 7.38 4.84 18.73
C ASP A 240 8.51 4.73 19.76
N ILE A 241 9.47 5.66 19.74
CA ILE A 241 10.61 5.71 20.67
C ILE A 241 10.14 5.70 22.14
N ARG A 242 9.06 6.42 22.45
CA ARG A 242 8.55 6.48 23.83
C ARG A 242 8.02 5.13 24.29
N HIS A 243 7.36 4.40 23.39
CA HIS A 243 6.80 3.09 23.69
C HIS A 243 7.91 2.04 23.77
N ALA A 244 8.94 2.13 22.93
CA ALA A 244 10.13 1.30 23.04
C ALA A 244 10.83 1.48 24.39
N HIS A 245 11.03 2.72 24.86
CA HIS A 245 11.60 2.97 26.18
C HIS A 245 10.71 2.47 27.32
N ALA A 246 9.39 2.62 27.19
CA ALA A 246 8.44 2.14 28.19
C ALA A 246 8.45 0.59 28.29
N VAL A 247 8.55 -0.12 27.17
CA VAL A 247 8.75 -1.56 27.17
C VAL A 247 10.11 -1.92 27.79
N ALA A 248 11.19 -1.28 27.33
CA ALA A 248 12.54 -1.55 27.83
C ALA A 248 12.68 -1.35 29.34
N SER A 249 12.04 -0.33 29.92
CA SER A 249 12.08 -0.08 31.37
C SER A 249 11.32 -1.10 32.21
N ARG A 250 10.44 -1.90 31.58
CA ARG A 250 9.66 -2.97 32.24
C ARG A 250 10.28 -4.35 32.04
N MET A 251 11.29 -4.47 31.18
CA MET A 251 12.03 -5.73 30.98
C MET A 251 12.93 -6.01 32.18
N ALA A 252 12.97 -7.26 32.63
CA ALA A 252 13.95 -7.72 33.60
C ALA A 252 15.38 -7.70 33.03
N SER A 253 15.51 -7.93 31.72
CA SER A 253 16.77 -7.99 30.97
C SER A 253 17.04 -6.67 30.22
N ALA A 254 16.82 -5.53 30.85
CA ALA A 254 16.93 -4.22 30.21
C ALA A 254 18.36 -3.92 29.69
N ASP A 255 19.39 -4.55 30.26
CA ASP A 255 20.79 -4.51 29.80
C ASP A 255 21.01 -5.26 28.46
N ARG A 256 20.08 -6.13 28.09
CA ARG A 256 20.07 -6.93 26.85
C ARG A 256 19.17 -6.34 25.77
N CYS A 257 18.95 -5.02 25.81
CA CYS A 257 18.23 -4.32 24.77
C CYS A 257 18.89 -2.99 24.36
N THR A 258 18.57 -2.52 23.15
CA THR A 258 19.00 -1.22 22.64
C THR A 258 17.84 -0.57 21.92
N VAL A 259 17.51 0.68 22.28
CA VAL A 259 16.55 1.51 21.54
C VAL A 259 17.34 2.35 20.55
N LEU A 260 17.08 2.16 19.25
CA LEU A 260 17.70 2.97 18.22
C LEU A 260 17.17 4.41 18.29
N ARG A 261 18.05 5.40 18.18
CA ARG A 261 17.73 6.83 18.36
C ARG A 261 17.87 7.65 17.10
N GLY A 262 18.59 7.12 16.10
CA GLY A 262 18.80 7.77 14.81
C GLY A 262 17.50 8.02 14.05
N ASP A 263 17.48 9.10 13.29
CA ASP A 263 16.44 9.40 12.31
C ASP A 263 16.85 8.71 10.99
N TYR A 264 16.33 7.50 10.77
CA TYR A 264 16.74 6.64 9.66
C TYR A 264 15.82 6.80 8.44
N ALA A 265 16.43 6.90 7.27
CA ALA A 265 15.70 6.77 6.02
C ALA A 265 15.13 5.35 5.85
N PRO A 266 14.07 5.15 5.04
CA PRO A 266 13.47 3.83 4.82
C PRO A 266 14.46 2.73 4.44
N GLN A 267 15.41 3.04 3.55
CA GLN A 267 16.42 2.07 3.12
C GLN A 267 17.37 1.70 4.27
N GLN A 268 17.72 2.66 5.13
CA GLN A 268 18.57 2.42 6.29
C GLN A 268 17.88 1.52 7.32
N VAL A 269 16.58 1.72 7.56
CA VAL A 269 15.78 0.80 8.39
C VAL A 269 15.75 -0.59 7.78
N LEU A 270 15.56 -0.69 6.46
CA LEU A 270 15.62 -1.97 5.76
C LEU A 270 16.99 -2.65 5.96
N ASP A 271 18.09 -1.92 5.85
CA ASP A 271 19.44 -2.46 6.05
C ASP A 271 19.68 -2.96 7.48
N ILE A 272 19.10 -2.26 8.47
CA ILE A 272 19.15 -2.62 9.89
C ILE A 272 18.41 -3.93 10.16
N VAL A 273 17.23 -4.14 9.57
CA VAL A 273 16.42 -5.36 9.76
C VAL A 273 16.82 -6.50 8.81
N ALA A 274 17.58 -6.18 7.77
CA ALA A 274 18.05 -7.11 6.75
C ALA A 274 19.58 -7.09 6.57
N PRO A 275 20.40 -7.16 7.62
CA PRO A 275 21.85 -7.10 7.47
C PRO A 275 22.31 -8.32 6.65
N ALA A 276 22.77 -8.04 5.43
CA ALA A 276 23.39 -8.93 4.44
C ALA A 276 23.10 -10.45 4.55
N GLY A 277 22.22 -10.94 3.66
CA GLY A 277 22.06 -12.37 3.31
C GLY A 277 21.50 -12.51 1.89
N PRO A 278 21.65 -13.66 1.21
CA PRO A 278 21.21 -13.82 -0.17
C PRO A 278 19.69 -13.73 -0.27
N ARG A 279 19.17 -12.71 -0.97
CA ARG A 279 17.71 -12.48 -1.08
C ARG A 279 17.26 -12.46 -2.54
N ARG A 280 16.23 -13.26 -2.80
CA ARG A 280 15.56 -13.39 -4.11
C ARG A 280 14.74 -12.13 -4.40
N ARG A 281 14.93 -11.56 -5.58
CA ARG A 281 14.15 -10.42 -6.07
C ARG A 281 12.73 -10.89 -6.41
N HIS A 282 11.72 -10.41 -5.69
CA HIS A 282 10.32 -10.64 -6.09
C HIS A 282 9.93 -9.63 -7.17
N ALA A 283 9.99 -10.07 -8.43
CA ALA A 283 9.65 -9.27 -9.60
C ALA A 283 8.14 -9.40 -9.95
N ALA A 284 7.24 -8.94 -9.08
CA ALA A 284 5.79 -9.11 -9.31
C ALA A 284 4.96 -7.82 -9.44
N ALA A 285 5.47 -6.62 -9.15
CA ALA A 285 4.69 -5.37 -9.27
C ALA A 285 4.99 -4.54 -10.54
N LEU A 286 5.68 -5.11 -11.53
CA LEU A 286 6.27 -4.34 -12.62
C LEU A 286 5.28 -3.92 -13.72
N SER A 287 4.16 -4.61 -13.91
CA SER A 287 3.23 -4.44 -15.02
C SER A 287 2.26 -3.27 -14.85
N ASP A 288 1.75 -3.08 -13.64
CA ASP A 288 0.50 -2.33 -13.44
C ASP A 288 0.73 -0.81 -13.52
N LEU A 289 1.77 -0.30 -12.87
CA LEU A 289 2.12 1.13 -12.96
C LEU A 289 2.59 1.52 -14.37
N ARG A 290 3.22 0.60 -15.10
CA ARG A 290 3.63 0.83 -16.50
C ARG A 290 2.42 0.85 -17.44
N ARG A 291 1.35 0.11 -17.15
CA ARG A 291 0.08 0.15 -17.88
C ARG A 291 -0.64 1.48 -17.62
N ALA A 292 -0.75 1.88 -16.35
CA ALA A 292 -1.33 3.16 -15.94
C ALA A 292 -0.68 4.36 -16.64
N LEU A 293 0.65 4.42 -16.66
CA LEU A 293 1.40 5.51 -17.27
C LEU A 293 1.40 5.48 -18.82
N ARG A 294 1.12 4.33 -19.45
CA ARG A 294 0.94 4.22 -20.91
C ARG A 294 -0.51 4.41 -21.36
N HIS A 295 -1.43 4.68 -20.43
CA HIS A 295 -2.84 4.86 -20.75
C HIS A 295 -3.04 6.09 -21.64
N PRO A 296 -3.85 6.02 -22.72
CA PRO A 296 -4.08 7.14 -23.63
C PRO A 296 -4.76 8.35 -22.97
N ALA A 297 -5.35 8.21 -21.77
CA ALA A 297 -5.82 9.34 -20.97
C ALA A 297 -4.71 10.14 -20.29
N ALA A 298 -3.52 9.55 -20.08
CA ALA A 298 -2.32 10.27 -19.64
C ALA A 298 -1.55 10.92 -20.82
N ALA A 299 -2.11 10.86 -22.04
CA ALA A 299 -1.39 11.11 -23.29
C ALA A 299 -1.82 12.34 -24.12
N PRO A 300 -2.82 13.18 -23.77
CA PRO A 300 -2.91 14.45 -24.50
C PRO A 300 -3.30 15.65 -23.64
N ALA A 301 -2.27 16.46 -23.32
CA ALA A 301 -2.33 17.92 -23.44
C ALA A 301 -2.17 18.39 -24.91
N LEU A 302 -2.47 17.53 -25.90
CA LEU A 302 -2.20 17.76 -27.32
C LEU A 302 -3.45 17.82 -28.21
N ARG A 303 -4.66 17.98 -27.65
CA ARG A 303 -5.85 18.29 -28.46
C ARG A 303 -6.22 19.77 -28.36
N GLY A 304 -5.27 20.60 -28.76
CA GLY A 304 -5.44 22.03 -28.99
C GLY A 304 -4.96 22.42 -30.38
N GLN A 305 -5.31 21.65 -31.41
CA GLN A 305 -5.25 22.05 -32.82
C GLN A 305 -6.12 21.09 -33.63
N GLY A 306 -7.11 21.66 -34.31
CA GLY A 306 -8.20 20.91 -34.92
C GLY A 306 -7.74 19.96 -36.02
N LEU A 307 -8.07 18.68 -35.87
CA LEU A 307 -8.30 17.80 -37.00
C LEU A 307 -9.41 16.81 -36.63
N ARG A 308 -10.59 16.97 -37.23
CA ARG A 308 -11.69 16.02 -37.13
C ARG A 308 -11.31 14.76 -37.89
N LEU A 309 -11.17 13.64 -37.19
CA LEU A 309 -11.25 12.31 -37.81
C LEU A 309 -12.61 11.70 -37.47
N ARG A 310 -13.45 11.52 -38.50
CA ARG A 310 -14.73 10.79 -38.39
C ARG A 310 -14.44 9.29 -38.17
N PRO A 311 -15.26 8.57 -37.38
CA PRO A 311 -15.14 7.11 -37.30
C PRO A 311 -15.57 6.49 -38.63
N ALA A 312 -14.77 5.57 -39.16
CA ALA A 312 -15.17 4.75 -40.29
C ALA A 312 -16.13 3.65 -39.83
N ASP A 313 -17.33 3.65 -40.41
CA ASP A 313 -18.27 2.55 -40.39
C ASP A 313 -17.61 1.25 -40.87
N ARG A 314 -17.80 0.16 -40.11
CA ARG A 314 -17.69 -1.20 -40.64
C ARG A 314 -18.84 -2.07 -40.12
N ARG A 315 -19.97 -1.98 -40.81
CA ARG A 315 -20.90 -3.11 -41.01
C ARG A 315 -20.68 -3.64 -42.43
N ALA A 316 -20.28 -4.91 -42.56
CA ALA A 316 -20.71 -5.83 -43.61
C ALA A 316 -20.10 -7.24 -43.37
N ARG A 317 -20.96 -8.23 -43.14
CA ARG A 317 -20.70 -9.67 -43.39
C ARG A 317 -21.02 -9.99 -44.88
N PRO A 318 -21.04 -11.27 -45.32
CA PRO A 318 -19.93 -12.08 -45.80
C PRO A 318 -20.09 -12.42 -47.31
N ALA A 319 -19.08 -13.00 -47.96
CA ALA A 319 -19.25 -13.60 -49.29
C ALA A 319 -18.74 -15.05 -49.30
N ARG A 320 -19.59 -15.92 -49.85
CA ARG A 320 -19.38 -17.35 -50.10
C ARG A 320 -18.49 -17.59 -51.33
N GLY A 321 -17.80 -18.72 -51.36
CA GLY A 321 -17.16 -19.30 -52.55
C GLY A 321 -16.43 -20.61 -52.19
N ASP A 322 -17.05 -21.74 -52.53
CA ASP A 322 -16.63 -23.15 -52.38
C ASP A 322 -15.95 -23.63 -53.70
N PRO A 323 -15.53 -24.91 -53.93
CA PRO A 323 -14.89 -25.94 -53.11
C PRO A 323 -13.54 -26.43 -53.71
N GLY A 324 -12.79 -27.28 -53.01
CA GLY A 324 -11.65 -28.01 -53.57
C GLY A 324 -11.18 -29.17 -52.67
N ASP A 325 -11.44 -30.37 -53.16
CA ASP A 325 -11.10 -31.73 -52.69
C ASP A 325 -9.70 -31.91 -52.06
N ASP A 326 -9.60 -32.70 -50.98
CA ASP A 326 -9.17 -34.11 -51.04
C ASP A 326 -8.84 -34.69 -49.64
N GLY A 327 -9.41 -35.88 -49.37
CA GLY A 327 -8.63 -37.00 -48.82
C GLY A 327 -8.63 -37.30 -47.32
N ALA A 328 -9.53 -38.21 -46.93
CA ALA A 328 -9.32 -39.37 -46.03
C ALA A 328 -9.03 -39.14 -44.52
N ALA A 329 -9.42 -39.99 -43.56
CA ALA A 329 -10.36 -41.09 -43.39
C ALA A 329 -10.27 -41.53 -41.90
N ALA A 330 -11.31 -42.21 -41.41
CA ALA A 330 -11.44 -42.95 -40.12
C ALA A 330 -11.60 -42.11 -38.83
N GLY A 331 -12.53 -42.38 -37.92
CA GLY A 331 -13.48 -43.49 -37.77
C GLY A 331 -13.67 -43.82 -36.28
N GLY A 332 -14.93 -44.00 -35.83
CA GLY A 332 -15.32 -44.66 -34.57
C GLY A 332 -15.70 -43.72 -33.42
N SER A 333 -16.99 -43.45 -33.16
CA SER A 333 -17.98 -44.25 -32.40
C SER A 333 -17.76 -44.27 -30.87
N GLY A 334 -18.73 -43.74 -30.11
CA GLY A 334 -18.74 -43.57 -28.64
C GLY A 334 -18.89 -44.86 -27.81
N PRO A 335 -19.59 -44.91 -26.64
CA PRO A 335 -20.49 -43.91 -26.04
C PRO A 335 -20.31 -43.67 -24.51
N SER A 336 -21.19 -42.79 -24.04
CA SER A 336 -21.63 -42.44 -22.67
C SER A 336 -21.76 -43.58 -21.64
N VAL A 337 -21.47 -43.27 -20.36
CA VAL A 337 -22.20 -43.80 -19.19
C VAL A 337 -22.28 -42.71 -18.11
N GLY A 338 -23.50 -42.45 -17.63
CA GLY A 338 -23.79 -41.55 -16.50
C GLY A 338 -24.01 -42.30 -15.17
N ARG A 339 -24.61 -41.56 -14.22
CA ARG A 339 -25.03 -41.96 -12.84
C ARG A 339 -23.90 -42.02 -11.81
N ALA A 340 -24.08 -41.68 -10.53
CA ALA A 340 -25.26 -41.35 -9.74
C ALA A 340 -24.88 -40.52 -8.51
N ALA A 341 -25.86 -39.76 -8.02
CA ALA A 341 -25.93 -39.24 -6.67
C ALA A 341 -25.85 -40.35 -5.60
N ARG A 342 -25.26 -40.05 -4.45
CA ARG A 342 -25.64 -40.66 -3.16
C ARG A 342 -25.44 -39.69 -1.99
N SER A 343 -26.54 -39.56 -1.27
CA SER A 343 -26.75 -38.95 0.04
C SER A 343 -25.89 -39.55 1.15
N GLY A 344 -25.48 -38.73 2.11
CA GLY A 344 -24.97 -39.16 3.41
C GLY A 344 -25.28 -38.13 4.49
N ARG A 345 -26.23 -38.45 5.36
CA ARG A 345 -26.70 -37.69 6.51
C ARG A 345 -25.89 -38.04 7.79
N ARG A 346 -25.90 -37.10 8.74
CA ARG A 346 -25.74 -37.21 10.22
C ARG A 346 -24.33 -37.33 10.81
N HIS A 347 -23.95 -36.33 11.60
CA HIS A 347 -23.82 -36.28 13.09
C HIS A 347 -23.19 -34.89 13.40
N GLY A 348 -23.68 -33.99 14.24
CA GLY A 348 -24.39 -34.15 15.51
C GLY A 348 -23.37 -34.14 16.66
N ARG A 349 -23.02 -32.95 17.19
CA ARG A 349 -22.58 -32.75 18.59
C ARG A 349 -22.61 -31.27 18.96
N ALA A 350 -23.63 -30.92 19.73
CA ALA A 350 -23.66 -29.74 20.59
C ALA A 350 -22.88 -30.04 21.87
N TYR A 351 -22.15 -29.06 22.39
CA TYR A 351 -21.78 -29.02 23.81
C TYR A 351 -22.31 -27.69 24.36
N GLY A 352 -23.39 -27.80 25.13
CA GLY A 352 -23.71 -26.85 26.18
C GLY A 352 -23.26 -27.43 27.51
N THR A 353 -22.65 -26.60 28.34
CA THR A 353 -22.54 -26.82 29.79
C THR A 353 -22.97 -25.53 30.47
N ALA A 354 -24.08 -25.64 31.20
CA ALA A 354 -24.61 -24.60 32.05
C ALA A 354 -24.08 -24.76 33.48
N ALA A 355 -23.92 -23.59 34.12
CA ALA A 355 -24.22 -23.25 35.50
C ALA A 355 -23.51 -23.98 36.67
N ALA A 356 -22.86 -23.16 37.50
CA ALA A 356 -23.03 -23.23 38.94
C ALA A 356 -22.97 -21.81 39.55
N SER A 357 -24.02 -21.47 40.26
CA SER A 357 -24.30 -20.25 41.00
C SER A 357 -23.87 -20.34 42.46
N GLY A 358 -23.62 -19.19 43.09
CA GLY A 358 -23.60 -18.97 44.54
C GLY A 358 -22.64 -17.83 44.86
N GLY A 359 -22.93 -16.82 45.66
CA GLY A 359 -24.04 -16.47 46.54
C GLY A 359 -23.63 -15.16 47.24
N ARG A 360 -24.62 -14.34 47.63
CA ARG A 360 -24.45 -13.02 48.25
C ARG A 360 -23.95 -13.11 49.70
N ASP A 361 -23.36 -12.01 50.16
CA ASP A 361 -23.46 -11.35 51.49
C ASP A 361 -22.24 -10.42 51.63
N ARG A 362 -22.28 -9.14 51.99
CA ARG A 362 -23.25 -8.17 52.53
C ARG A 362 -22.88 -6.77 52.05
#